data_AF-A0A7C6UM95-F1
#
_entry.id   AF-A0A7C6UM95-F1
#
_cell.length_a   1.000
_cell.length_b   1.000
_cell.length_c   1.000
_cell.angle_alpha   90.00
_cell.angle_beta   90.00
_cell.angle_gamma   90.00
#
_symmetry.space_group_name_H-M   'P 1'
#
loop_
_entity.id
_entity.type
_entity.pdbx_description
1 polymer ?
#
loop_
_entity_poly.entity_id
_entity_poly.type
_entity_poly.pdbx_seq_one_letter_code
_entity_poly.pdbx_strand_id
1 'polypeptide(L)'
;NKKDESTFLNKMYKKLNLKDYNLFYNVEVFQGEVYKTATKYSAKNIQNSIILIIVSCLVIYNIYNIILADRIKQIGMLRAIGMSNRDIKRMFRVSSLFYIVFGTLIGILAGIVFSYIGVRIIYGYNSILTIEKESIISSFLVSIIAVSVSNFIVVRKTLKMSIIESINKSDKVKKRSRENIDERKKMQGNILIKFASRNIWRNKSKTILTITAMFLVGAIFIQTSVINDRMKLTNNITSGLKPMSYGNVDITLSGNYRNTEDIFYNINVSIIQKIKKLNGVKKVEPFFYNQDSFLSISKERVSDDLIKELRRQEQKYYSDYDKEYPLLVKGYNESLLKNINRFITKGENILEEKPGDCKKVLLVNNIYSRGIHSYSTKVIKDVNVGDVLEIKLPVYRDGVERYEKFKVEVSGIMDNTYIATQDGDPEFTGGQIIFRENDYRELTGQQNYNKLFVAVEDGKLKSVEEKIEQMVKDYSFSSVGGKNENKKYIARTSEEKLDIIYQFLMILILSINIITIVLKLIILL
;
A
#
# COMPACT_ATOMS: atom_id res chain seq x y z
N ASN A 1 -6.18 2.30 21.75
CA ASN A 1 -5.76 2.06 23.16
C ASN A 1 -6.64 0.92 23.66
N LYS A 2 -6.24 -0.34 23.44
CA LYS A 2 -7.14 -1.53 23.54
C LYS A 2 -7.95 -1.66 24.85
N LYS A 3 -7.44 -1.08 25.95
CA LYS A 3 -8.09 -1.09 27.28
C LYS A 3 -9.34 -0.20 27.37
N ASP A 4 -9.38 0.92 26.66
CA ASP A 4 -10.57 1.79 26.63
C ASP A 4 -11.66 1.22 25.71
N GLU A 5 -11.25 0.54 24.64
CA GLU A 5 -12.13 -0.05 23.62
C GLU A 5 -12.97 -1.20 24.17
N SER A 6 -12.37 -2.14 24.92
CA SER A 6 -13.11 -3.24 25.57
C SER A 6 -14.12 -2.72 26.59
N THR A 7 -13.79 -1.61 27.25
CA THR A 7 -14.62 -1.00 28.28
C THR A 7 -15.82 -0.30 27.67
N PHE A 8 -15.64 0.38 26.53
CA PHE A 8 -16.71 0.98 25.75
C PHE A 8 -17.68 -0.08 25.20
N LEU A 9 -17.17 -1.15 24.58
CA LEU A 9 -18.00 -2.23 24.04
C LEU A 9 -18.83 -2.91 25.12
N ASN A 10 -18.21 -3.27 26.25
CA ASN A 10 -18.92 -3.84 27.39
C ASN A 10 -20.01 -2.93 27.95
N LYS A 11 -19.79 -1.61 27.94
CA LYS A 11 -20.80 -0.63 28.33
C LYS A 11 -21.96 -0.57 27.33
N MET A 12 -21.67 -0.66 26.03
CA MET A 12 -22.68 -0.65 24.97
C MET A 12 -23.49 -1.95 24.92
N TYR A 13 -22.85 -3.11 25.07
CA TYR A 13 -23.53 -4.41 25.18
C TYR A 13 -24.56 -4.40 26.32
N LYS A 14 -24.16 -3.90 27.50
CA LYS A 14 -25.06 -3.75 28.66
C LYS A 14 -26.17 -2.73 28.42
N LYS A 15 -25.87 -1.58 27.83
CA LYS A 15 -26.85 -0.50 27.63
C LYS A 15 -27.92 -0.87 26.60
N LEU A 16 -27.55 -1.59 25.55
CA LEU A 16 -28.44 -1.93 24.43
C LEU A 16 -29.02 -3.35 24.51
N ASN A 17 -28.71 -4.11 25.57
CA ASN A 17 -29.08 -5.52 25.71
C ASN A 17 -28.70 -6.38 24.49
N LEU A 18 -27.52 -6.09 23.93
CA LEU A 18 -26.98 -6.74 22.75
C LEU A 18 -25.96 -7.79 23.16
N LYS A 19 -25.94 -8.91 22.44
CA LYS A 19 -24.90 -9.95 22.59
C LYS A 19 -23.72 -9.64 21.67
N ASP A 20 -22.56 -10.27 21.91
CA ASP A 20 -21.29 -9.94 21.25
C ASP A 20 -21.33 -9.91 19.71
N TYR A 21 -22.23 -10.67 19.11
CA TYR A 21 -22.45 -10.77 17.67
C TYR A 21 -23.29 -9.65 17.05
N ASN A 22 -23.83 -8.73 17.84
CA ASN A 22 -24.66 -7.63 17.34
C ASN A 22 -23.88 -6.31 17.18
N LEU A 23 -22.61 -6.27 17.58
CA LEU A 23 -21.81 -5.04 17.55
C LEU A 23 -20.42 -5.36 16.97
N PHE A 24 -20.27 -5.08 15.69
CA PHE A 24 -19.01 -5.28 14.97
C PHE A 24 -18.21 -3.98 14.94
N TYR A 25 -16.88 -4.10 14.98
CA TYR A 25 -16.01 -2.98 14.65
C TYR A 25 -16.37 -2.48 13.25
N ASN A 26 -16.32 -1.16 13.04
CA ASN A 26 -16.25 -0.65 11.67
C ASN A 26 -14.95 -1.18 11.06
N VAL A 27 -15.09 -2.24 10.26
CA VAL A 27 -13.96 -3.01 9.76
C VAL A 27 -13.12 -2.18 8.79
N GLU A 28 -13.70 -1.19 8.12
CA GLU A 28 -12.95 -0.27 7.26
C GLU A 28 -12.01 0.60 8.11
N VAL A 29 -12.50 1.11 9.24
CA VAL A 29 -11.69 1.87 10.20
C VAL A 29 -10.63 0.98 10.84
N PHE A 30 -11.01 -0.22 11.31
CA PHE A 30 -10.07 -1.16 11.93
C PHE A 30 -8.98 -1.61 10.95
N GLN A 31 -9.35 -1.97 9.71
CA GLN A 31 -8.36 -2.28 8.67
C GLN A 31 -7.49 -1.05 8.39
N GLY A 32 -8.09 0.14 8.28
CA GLY A 32 -7.37 1.41 8.14
C GLY A 32 -6.30 1.60 9.22
N GLU A 33 -6.64 1.34 10.50
CA GLU A 33 -5.70 1.42 11.63
C GLU A 33 -4.63 0.33 11.61
N VAL A 34 -5.01 -0.93 11.35
CA VAL A 34 -4.06 -2.05 11.26
C VAL A 34 -3.03 -1.78 10.16
N TYR A 35 -3.49 -1.32 9.00
CA TYR A 35 -2.59 -0.97 7.92
C TYR A 35 -1.76 0.28 8.22
N LYS A 36 -2.33 1.34 8.81
CA LYS A 36 -1.58 2.52 9.26
C LYS A 36 -0.46 2.12 10.22
N THR A 37 -0.74 1.17 11.11
CA THR A 37 0.25 0.65 12.08
C THR A 37 1.31 -0.20 11.37
N ALA A 38 0.91 -1.08 10.46
CA ALA A 38 1.82 -1.91 9.68
C ALA A 38 2.73 -1.08 8.76
N THR A 39 2.25 0.03 8.19
CA THR A 39 3.07 0.94 7.38
C THR A 39 3.98 1.80 8.25
N LYS A 40 3.50 2.38 9.37
CA LYS A 40 4.30 3.23 10.29
C LYS A 40 5.54 2.50 10.80
N TYR A 41 5.45 1.19 11.08
CA TYR A 41 6.56 0.37 11.59
C TYR A 41 7.21 -0.53 10.55
N SER A 42 6.92 -0.33 9.26
CA SER A 42 7.59 -1.10 8.21
C SER A 42 9.09 -0.84 8.26
N ALA A 43 9.90 -1.89 8.09
CA ALA A 43 11.36 -1.79 8.05
C ALA A 43 11.83 -0.74 7.02
N LYS A 44 11.07 -0.59 5.93
CA LYS A 44 11.32 0.38 4.88
C LYS A 44 11.12 1.82 5.34
N ASN A 45 10.04 2.14 6.04
CA ASN A 45 9.80 3.49 6.56
C ASN A 45 10.83 3.86 7.62
N ILE A 46 11.16 2.91 8.51
CA ILE A 46 12.23 3.09 9.51
C ILE A 46 13.56 3.39 8.81
N GLN A 47 13.93 2.62 7.78
CA GLN A 47 15.14 2.87 6.98
C GLN A 47 15.14 4.27 6.35
N ASN A 48 14.04 4.67 5.71
CA ASN A 48 13.90 5.98 5.08
C ASN A 48 14.06 7.11 6.12
N SER A 49 13.40 7.00 7.28
CA SER A 49 13.52 7.99 8.36
C SER A 49 14.95 8.11 8.88
N ILE A 50 15.66 6.98 9.08
CA ILE A 50 17.06 6.99 9.53
C ILE A 50 17.94 7.72 8.51
N ILE A 51 17.79 7.43 7.22
CA ILE A 51 18.59 8.10 6.18
C ILE A 51 18.29 9.60 6.14
N LEU A 52 17.02 10.02 6.27
CA LEU A 52 16.65 11.43 6.32
C LEU A 52 17.28 12.16 7.52
N ILE A 53 17.32 11.51 8.69
CA ILE A 53 18.01 12.05 9.88
C ILE A 53 19.51 12.20 9.61
N ILE A 54 20.14 11.19 8.99
CA ILE A 54 21.57 11.24 8.63
C ILE A 54 21.83 12.40 7.67
N VAL A 55 21.06 12.51 6.58
CA VAL A 55 21.17 13.59 5.60
C VAL A 55 21.00 14.95 6.26
N SER A 56 20.01 15.10 7.14
CA SER A 56 19.77 16.35 7.88
C SER A 56 20.97 16.71 8.77
N CYS A 57 21.54 15.74 9.48
CA CYS A 57 22.78 15.93 10.25
C CYS A 57 23.94 16.37 9.36
N LEU A 58 24.11 15.76 8.18
CA LEU A 58 25.17 16.12 7.24
C LEU A 58 25.02 17.57 6.73
N VAL A 59 23.80 17.99 6.41
CA VAL A 59 23.49 19.36 5.98
C VAL A 59 23.82 20.36 7.09
N ILE A 60 23.32 20.12 8.30
CA ILE A 60 23.55 20.99 9.46
C ILE A 60 25.05 21.07 9.76
N TYR A 61 25.75 19.94 9.80
CA TYR A 61 27.19 19.90 9.99
C TYR A 61 27.93 20.75 8.96
N ASN A 62 27.52 20.68 7.69
CA ASN A 62 28.16 21.44 6.63
C ASN A 62 27.93 22.95 6.79
N ILE A 63 26.71 23.36 7.11
CA ILE A 63 26.36 24.77 7.39
C ILE A 63 27.18 25.29 8.58
N TYR A 64 27.27 24.53 9.68
CA TYR A 64 28.11 24.91 10.83
C TYR A 64 29.59 25.00 10.47
N ASN A 65 30.11 24.13 9.60
CA ASN A 65 31.49 24.24 9.10
C ASN A 65 31.72 25.49 8.25
N ILE A 66 30.71 25.96 7.53
CA ILE A 66 30.78 27.21 6.76
C ILE A 66 30.77 28.39 7.73
N ILE A 67 29.79 28.46 8.64
CA ILE A 67 29.67 29.53 9.65
C ILE A 67 30.94 29.62 10.51
N LEU A 68 31.47 28.48 10.96
CA LEU A 68 32.69 28.46 11.76
C LEU A 68 33.90 28.87 10.96
N ALA A 69 34.02 28.48 9.68
CA ALA A 69 35.14 28.92 8.84
C ALA A 69 35.24 30.44 8.77
N ASP A 70 34.10 31.13 8.63
CA ASP A 70 34.03 32.59 8.59
C ASP A 70 34.39 33.24 9.95
N ARG A 71 34.18 32.51 11.06
CA ARG A 71 34.45 32.97 12.42
C ARG A 71 35.81 32.55 12.98
N ILE A 72 36.59 31.70 12.29
CA ILE A 72 37.88 31.18 12.81
C ILE A 72 38.83 32.31 13.22
N LYS A 73 38.96 33.38 12.40
CA LYS A 73 39.84 34.51 12.70
C LYS A 73 39.37 35.27 13.95
N GLN A 74 38.05 35.52 14.06
CA GLN A 74 37.45 36.17 15.23
C GLN A 74 37.68 35.35 16.50
N ILE A 75 37.46 34.04 16.45
CA ILE A 75 37.73 33.13 17.57
C ILE A 75 39.22 33.14 17.94
N GLY A 76 40.12 33.17 16.95
CA GLY A 76 41.56 33.30 17.16
C GLY A 76 41.94 34.59 17.89
N MET A 77 41.35 35.73 17.49
CA MET A 77 41.55 37.03 18.15
C MET A 77 41.02 37.02 19.59
N LEU A 78 39.82 36.47 19.82
CA LEU A 78 39.24 36.33 21.17
C LEU A 78 40.13 35.47 22.08
N ARG A 79 40.71 34.39 21.55
CA ARG A 79 41.67 33.55 22.30
C ARG A 79 42.98 34.27 22.58
N ALA A 80 43.43 35.14 21.68
CA ALA A 80 44.66 35.93 21.86
C ALA A 80 44.52 36.97 22.98
N ILE A 81 43.32 37.54 23.17
CA ILE A 81 43.03 38.48 24.27
C ILE A 81 42.62 37.79 25.58
N GLY A 82 42.73 36.45 25.66
CA GLY A 82 42.56 35.69 26.91
C GLY A 82 41.27 34.86 27.04
N MET A 83 40.41 34.78 26.02
CA MET A 83 39.19 33.94 26.10
C MET A 83 39.54 32.45 26.18
N SER A 84 39.02 31.76 27.20
CA SER A 84 39.31 30.34 27.38
C SER A 84 38.55 29.44 26.40
N ASN A 85 39.06 28.23 26.16
CA ASN A 85 38.35 27.22 25.37
C ASN A 85 36.97 26.85 25.97
N ARG A 86 36.78 27.01 27.29
CA ARG A 86 35.50 26.74 27.97
C ARG A 86 34.47 27.82 27.62
N ASP A 87 34.89 29.08 27.57
CA ASP A 87 34.03 30.21 27.23
C ASP A 87 33.57 30.12 25.77
N ILE A 88 34.47 29.72 24.88
CA ILE A 88 34.13 29.49 23.47
C ILE A 88 33.11 28.35 23.33
N LYS A 89 33.31 27.22 24.04
CA LYS A 89 32.31 26.15 24.07
C LYS A 89 30.98 26.61 24.65
N ARG A 90 30.97 27.49 25.66
CA ARG A 90 29.74 28.05 26.24
C ARG A 90 29.01 28.94 25.24
N MET A 91 29.75 29.82 24.55
CA MET A 91 29.21 30.68 23.49
C MET A 91 28.51 29.84 22.41
N PHE A 92 29.17 28.81 21.90
CA PHE A 92 28.57 27.94 20.87
C PHE A 92 27.39 27.12 21.39
N ARG A 93 27.39 26.69 22.66
CA ARG A 93 26.22 26.02 23.26
C ARG A 93 25.01 26.94 23.30
N VAL A 94 25.20 28.19 23.73
CA VAL A 94 24.12 29.18 23.77
C VAL A 94 23.60 29.47 22.36
N SER A 95 24.49 29.72 21.39
CA SER A 95 24.08 29.92 19.99
C SER A 95 23.31 28.71 19.44
N SER A 96 23.75 27.48 19.71
CA SER A 96 23.05 26.28 19.27
C SER A 96 21.68 26.11 19.93
N LEU A 97 21.49 26.51 21.18
CA LEU A 97 20.15 26.52 21.80
C LEU A 97 19.20 27.44 21.06
N PHE A 98 19.65 28.64 20.66
CA PHE A 98 18.84 29.53 19.81
C PHE A 98 18.48 28.87 18.48
N TYR A 99 19.44 28.22 17.81
CA TYR A 99 19.17 27.52 16.55
C TYR A 99 18.21 26.33 16.72
N ILE A 100 18.31 25.58 17.81
CA ILE A 100 17.38 24.48 18.11
C ILE A 100 15.98 25.02 18.34
N VAL A 101 15.80 26.02 19.21
CA VAL A 101 14.46 26.52 19.57
C VAL A 101 13.80 27.21 18.38
N PHE A 102 14.44 28.23 17.82
CA PHE A 102 13.86 29.00 16.72
C PHE A 102 13.81 28.21 15.42
N GLY A 103 14.85 27.44 15.11
CA GLY A 103 14.90 26.61 13.91
C GLY A 103 13.83 25.51 13.94
N THR A 104 13.61 24.87 15.08
CA THR A 104 12.54 23.86 15.20
C THR A 104 11.16 24.48 15.17
N LEU A 105 10.96 25.63 15.83
CA LEU A 105 9.67 26.32 15.80
C LEU A 105 9.28 26.73 14.37
N ILE A 106 10.19 27.38 13.65
CA ILE A 106 9.99 27.76 12.25
C ILE A 106 9.83 26.52 11.38
N GLY A 107 10.63 25.47 11.61
CA GLY A 107 10.55 24.22 10.87
C GLY A 107 9.22 23.49 11.04
N ILE A 108 8.66 23.47 12.25
CA ILE A 108 7.33 22.89 12.51
C ILE A 108 6.26 23.71 11.78
N LEU A 109 6.28 25.03 11.89
CA LEU A 109 5.30 25.89 11.21
C LEU A 109 5.34 25.70 9.70
N ALA A 110 6.55 25.73 9.11
CA ALA A 110 6.74 25.48 7.68
C ALA A 110 6.29 24.05 7.31
N GLY A 111 6.64 23.05 8.13
CA GLY A 111 6.25 21.65 7.95
C GLY A 111 4.74 21.46 7.94
N ILE A 112 4.00 22.17 8.81
CA ILE A 112 2.53 22.15 8.84
C ILE A 112 1.98 22.75 7.54
N VAL A 113 2.50 23.89 7.10
CA VAL A 113 2.07 24.54 5.84
C VAL A 113 2.33 23.64 4.64
N PHE A 114 3.53 23.06 4.54
CA PHE A 114 3.86 22.13 3.45
C PHE A 114 3.03 20.85 3.50
N SER A 115 2.76 20.31 4.69
CA SER A 115 1.88 19.15 4.86
C SER A 115 0.47 19.47 4.40
N TYR A 116 -0.06 20.64 4.78
CA TYR A 116 -1.39 21.08 4.34
C TYR A 116 -1.48 21.22 2.82
N ILE A 117 -0.48 21.86 2.20
CA ILE A 117 -0.41 22.01 0.74
C ILE A 117 -0.28 20.64 0.07
N GLY A 118 0.60 19.78 0.55
CA GLY A 118 0.82 18.44 0.00
C GLY A 118 -0.43 17.57 0.06
N VAL A 119 -1.11 17.54 1.21
CA VAL A 119 -2.37 16.81 1.37
C VAL A 119 -3.44 17.36 0.43
N ARG A 120 -3.55 18.68 0.27
CA ARG A 120 -4.54 19.30 -0.64
C ARG A 120 -4.26 19.00 -2.11
N ILE A 121 -3.00 19.01 -2.53
CA ILE A 121 -2.59 18.67 -3.90
C ILE A 121 -2.97 17.22 -4.23
N ILE A 122 -2.86 16.32 -3.25
CA ILE A 122 -3.01 14.89 -3.47
C ILE A 122 -4.46 14.41 -3.27
N TYR A 123 -5.13 14.90 -2.23
CA TYR A 123 -6.46 14.44 -1.81
C TYR A 123 -7.60 15.43 -2.12
N GLY A 124 -7.28 16.65 -2.59
CA GLY A 124 -8.26 17.68 -2.91
C GLY A 124 -8.68 18.55 -1.72
N TYR A 125 -9.70 19.40 -1.91
CA TYR A 125 -10.03 20.50 -0.98
C TYR A 125 -10.69 20.07 0.34
N ASN A 126 -11.18 18.83 0.46
CA ASN A 126 -11.97 18.34 1.60
C ASN A 126 -11.17 17.55 2.65
N SER A 127 -9.83 17.55 2.57
CA SER A 127 -8.98 16.77 3.46
C SER A 127 -8.68 17.49 4.78
N ILE A 128 -8.87 16.81 5.91
CA ILE A 128 -8.55 17.32 7.25
C ILE A 128 -7.11 16.90 7.63
N LEU A 129 -6.22 17.88 7.83
CA LEU A 129 -4.88 17.62 8.34
C LEU A 129 -4.93 17.40 9.86
N THR A 130 -4.52 16.21 10.31
CA THR A 130 -4.39 15.89 11.73
C THR A 130 -2.92 15.83 12.12
N ILE A 131 -2.50 16.67 13.07
CA ILE A 131 -1.11 16.72 13.54
C ILE A 131 -1.00 15.90 14.84
N GLU A 132 -0.25 14.81 14.79
CA GLU A 132 -0.02 13.94 15.95
C GLU A 132 1.02 14.56 16.91
N LYS A 133 0.73 14.53 18.21
CA LYS A 133 1.63 15.09 19.25
C LYS A 133 3.00 14.41 19.24
N GLU A 134 3.04 13.10 18.97
CA GLU A 134 4.28 12.32 18.87
C GLU A 134 5.20 12.84 17.75
N SER A 135 4.63 13.28 16.62
CA SER A 135 5.40 13.83 15.49
C SER A 135 6.09 15.14 15.85
N ILE A 136 5.45 15.98 16.67
CA ILE A 136 6.04 17.24 17.15
C ILE A 136 7.21 16.94 18.11
N ILE A 137 6.99 16.02 19.07
CA ILE A 137 8.01 15.64 20.06
C ILE A 137 9.22 15.01 19.37
N SER A 138 9.00 14.08 18.45
CA SER A 138 10.09 13.42 17.69
C SER A 138 10.87 14.41 16.83
N SER A 139 10.21 15.37 16.17
CA SER A 139 10.88 16.43 15.42
C SER A 139 11.80 17.28 16.30
N PHE A 140 11.36 17.60 17.52
CA PHE A 140 12.17 18.35 18.49
C PHE A 140 13.39 17.55 18.95
N LEU A 141 13.21 16.26 19.27
CA LEU A 141 14.31 15.36 19.63
C LEU A 141 15.35 15.22 18.52
N VAL A 142 14.90 15.01 17.28
CA VAL A 142 15.79 14.91 16.11
C VAL A 142 16.59 16.20 15.92
N SER A 143 15.95 17.37 16.04
CA SER A 143 16.62 18.66 15.92
C SER A 143 17.70 18.86 16.99
N ILE A 144 17.39 18.54 18.26
CA ILE A 144 18.37 18.60 19.36
C ILE A 144 19.57 17.72 19.04
N ILE A 145 19.35 16.46 18.66
CA ILE A 145 20.42 15.50 18.38
C ILE A 145 21.27 16.00 17.19
N ALA A 146 20.62 16.34 16.08
CA ALA A 146 21.30 16.74 14.85
C ALA A 146 22.17 17.99 15.04
N VAL A 147 21.63 19.03 15.68
CA VAL A 147 22.36 20.28 15.94
C VAL A 147 23.48 20.06 16.97
N SER A 148 23.21 19.31 18.04
CA SER A 148 24.20 19.08 19.10
C SER A 148 25.38 18.27 18.61
N VAL A 149 25.15 17.17 17.89
CA VAL A 149 26.20 16.34 17.30
C VAL A 149 27.03 17.15 16.31
N SER A 150 26.36 17.88 15.41
CA SER A 150 27.03 18.72 14.41
C SER A 150 27.90 19.78 15.06
N ASN A 151 27.35 20.56 15.99
CA ASN A 151 28.08 21.62 16.69
C ASN A 151 29.25 21.04 17.49
N PHE A 152 29.06 19.93 18.21
CA PHE A 152 30.11 19.30 19.00
C PHE A 152 31.32 18.93 18.15
N ILE A 153 31.10 18.28 17.01
CA ILE A 153 32.19 17.85 16.12
C ILE A 153 32.94 19.07 15.57
N VAL A 154 32.24 20.08 15.07
CA VAL A 154 32.90 21.24 14.44
C VAL A 154 33.60 22.13 15.46
N VAL A 155 32.99 22.40 16.61
CA VAL A 155 33.63 23.19 17.68
C VAL A 155 34.87 22.49 18.20
N ARG A 156 34.82 21.17 18.42
CA ARG A 156 36.00 20.41 18.86
C ARG A 156 37.13 20.49 17.84
N LYS A 157 36.81 20.43 16.54
CA LYS A 157 37.78 20.61 15.46
C LYS A 157 38.41 22.00 15.47
N THR A 158 37.62 23.05 15.67
CA THR A 158 38.10 24.44 15.70
C THR A 158 39.00 24.71 16.92
N LEU A 159 38.63 24.20 18.10
CA LEU A 159 39.40 24.43 19.34
C LEU A 159 40.77 23.75 19.34
N LYS A 160 40.98 22.73 18.51
CA LYS A 160 42.29 22.10 18.31
C LYS A 160 43.26 22.97 17.50
N MET A 161 42.77 23.97 16.78
CA MET A 161 43.64 24.86 16.00
C MET A 161 44.43 25.77 16.93
N SER A 162 45.69 26.07 16.58
CA SER A 162 46.50 27.02 17.34
C SER A 162 46.04 28.46 17.09
N ILE A 163 46.30 29.38 18.03
CA ILE A 163 45.93 30.80 17.90
C ILE A 163 46.57 31.40 16.64
N ILE A 164 47.88 31.15 16.44
CA ILE A 164 48.62 31.65 15.29
C ILE A 164 48.09 31.09 13.96
N GLU A 165 47.69 29.82 13.91
CA GLU A 165 47.07 29.21 12.73
C GLU A 165 45.68 29.78 12.45
N SER A 166 44.92 30.11 13.50
CA SER A 166 43.58 30.68 13.40
C SER A 166 43.61 32.10 12.82
N ILE A 167 44.63 32.89 13.22
CA ILE A 167 44.82 34.28 12.76
C ILE A 167 45.45 34.31 11.36
N ASN A 168 46.40 33.41 11.07
CA ASN A 168 47.10 33.32 9.78
C ASN A 168 46.32 32.57 8.68
N LYS A 169 45.05 32.21 8.92
CA LYS A 169 44.23 31.50 7.93
C LYS A 169 43.71 32.38 6.78
N SER A 170 44.33 33.52 6.51
CA SER A 170 44.25 34.16 5.19
C SER A 170 45.25 33.47 4.27
N ASP A 171 44.73 32.73 3.29
CA ASP A 171 45.41 32.15 2.12
C ASP A 171 46.94 32.10 2.17
N LYS A 172 47.49 31.14 2.92
CA LYS A 172 48.76 30.55 2.48
C LYS A 172 48.47 29.80 1.19
N VAL A 173 48.55 30.51 0.06
CA VAL A 173 48.97 29.92 -1.20
C VAL A 173 50.25 29.15 -0.86
N LYS A 174 50.15 27.83 -0.70
CA LYS A 174 51.34 26.97 -0.77
C LYS A 174 51.94 27.30 -2.12
N LYS A 175 53.00 28.12 -2.15
CA LYS A 175 53.89 28.24 -3.31
C LYS A 175 54.40 26.82 -3.55
N ARG A 176 53.70 26.07 -4.41
CA ARG A 176 54.28 24.90 -5.05
C ARG A 176 55.47 25.43 -5.82
N SER A 177 56.61 24.76 -5.65
CA SER A 177 57.82 25.00 -6.43
C SER A 177 57.46 25.10 -7.91
N ARG A 178 58.13 26.01 -8.62
CA ARG A 178 58.02 26.25 -10.06
C ARG A 178 58.52 25.05 -10.86
N GLU A 179 57.84 23.92 -10.78
CA GLU A 179 58.05 22.80 -11.70
C GLU A 179 56.70 22.50 -12.35
N ASN A 180 56.70 22.50 -13.69
CA ASN A 180 55.57 22.36 -14.62
C ASN A 180 54.91 23.67 -15.08
N ILE A 181 55.70 24.48 -15.79
CA ILE A 181 55.20 25.56 -16.68
C ILE A 181 54.64 24.97 -18.00
N ASP A 182 54.85 23.68 -18.28
CA ASP A 182 54.37 23.02 -19.51
C ASP A 182 52.85 22.77 -19.59
N GLU A 183 52.10 22.93 -18.50
CA GLU A 183 50.63 22.83 -18.57
C GLU A 183 49.95 24.03 -19.26
N ARG A 184 50.67 25.14 -19.53
CA ARG A 184 50.12 26.30 -20.25
C ARG A 184 49.71 26.00 -21.69
N LYS A 185 50.24 24.93 -22.31
CA LYS A 185 49.88 24.52 -23.68
C LYS A 185 48.65 23.61 -23.78
N LYS A 186 48.02 23.20 -22.67
CA LYS A 186 46.73 22.47 -22.66
C LYS A 186 45.55 23.39 -22.27
N MET A 187 45.52 24.62 -22.79
CA MET A 187 44.44 25.59 -22.63
C MET A 187 43.31 25.46 -23.67
N GLN A 188 43.14 24.29 -24.30
CA GLN A 188 41.90 23.96 -25.01
C GLN A 188 40.90 23.33 -24.04
N GLY A 189 39.78 24.02 -23.82
CA GLY A 189 38.68 23.62 -22.95
C GLY A 189 38.22 24.77 -22.04
N ASN A 190 36.91 24.86 -21.81
CA ASN A 190 36.24 25.94 -21.11
C ASN A 190 36.94 26.24 -19.76
N ILE A 191 37.70 27.34 -19.71
CA ILE A 191 38.54 27.75 -18.57
C ILE A 191 37.73 27.81 -17.27
N LEU A 192 36.46 28.23 -17.38
CA LEU A 192 35.48 28.26 -16.30
C LEU A 192 35.29 26.90 -15.61
N ILE A 193 35.20 25.81 -16.38
CA ILE A 193 34.96 24.45 -15.87
C ILE A 193 36.20 23.90 -15.14
N LYS A 194 37.41 24.22 -15.64
CA LYS A 194 38.67 23.85 -14.98
C LYS A 194 38.86 24.60 -13.65
N PHE A 195 38.46 25.88 -13.58
CA PHE A 195 38.45 26.62 -12.31
C PHE A 195 37.40 26.06 -11.35
N ALA A 196 36.16 25.84 -11.80
CA ALA A 196 35.10 25.29 -10.97
C ALA A 196 35.45 23.90 -10.39
N SER A 197 36.00 23.00 -11.19
CA SER A 197 36.40 21.65 -10.76
C SER A 197 37.58 21.67 -9.77
N ARG A 198 38.63 22.46 -10.02
CA ARG A 198 39.74 22.64 -9.05
C ARG A 198 39.24 23.31 -7.77
N ASN A 199 38.25 24.20 -7.85
CA ASN A 199 37.67 24.88 -6.69
C ASN A 199 36.84 23.93 -5.81
N ILE A 200 36.02 23.07 -6.40
CA ILE A 200 35.25 22.05 -5.68
C ILE A 200 36.19 21.08 -4.96
N TRP A 201 37.29 20.67 -5.60
CA TRP A 201 38.28 19.77 -5.00
C TRP A 201 39.26 20.46 -4.02
N ARG A 202 39.19 21.79 -3.86
CA ARG A 202 39.98 22.54 -2.86
C ARG A 202 39.53 22.23 -1.44
N ASN A 203 38.26 21.91 -1.21
CA ASN A 203 37.70 21.61 0.11
C ASN A 203 37.11 20.20 0.17
N LYS A 204 37.96 19.20 -0.12
CA LYS A 204 37.58 17.79 -0.34
C LYS A 204 36.59 17.23 0.68
N SER A 205 36.82 17.46 1.98
CA SER A 205 35.95 16.95 3.04
C SER A 205 34.52 17.52 2.97
N LYS A 206 34.36 18.81 2.64
CA LYS A 206 33.04 19.45 2.56
C LYS A 206 32.30 19.01 1.30
N THR A 207 33.03 18.99 0.19
CA THR A 207 32.52 18.55 -1.11
C THR A 207 32.03 17.11 -1.05
N ILE A 208 32.86 16.18 -0.55
CA ILE A 208 32.50 14.77 -0.44
C ILE A 208 31.23 14.61 0.41
N LEU A 209 31.17 15.29 1.57
CA LEU A 209 30.00 15.20 2.44
C LEU A 209 28.70 15.66 1.78
N THR A 210 28.77 16.73 0.98
CA THR A 210 27.59 17.28 0.29
C THR A 210 27.14 16.38 -0.84
N ILE A 211 28.10 15.82 -1.60
CA ILE A 211 27.83 14.83 -2.65
C ILE A 211 27.23 13.55 -2.03
N THR A 212 27.76 13.08 -0.91
CA THR A 212 27.20 11.91 -0.19
C THR A 212 25.77 12.17 0.27
N ALA A 213 25.47 13.35 0.81
CA ALA A 213 24.12 13.71 1.21
C ALA A 213 23.15 13.74 0.02
N MET A 214 23.55 14.35 -1.11
CA MET A 214 22.76 14.31 -2.35
C MET A 214 22.55 12.89 -2.88
N PHE A 215 23.61 12.09 -2.88
CA PHE A 215 23.56 10.71 -3.34
C PHE A 215 22.56 9.88 -2.52
N LEU A 216 22.57 10.02 -1.19
CA LEU A 216 21.63 9.32 -0.31
C LEU A 216 20.18 9.70 -0.61
N VAL A 217 19.88 10.99 -0.80
CA VAL A 217 18.51 11.44 -1.15
C VAL A 217 18.11 10.97 -2.55
N GLY A 218 19.01 11.07 -3.53
CA GLY A 218 18.77 10.59 -4.89
C GLY A 218 18.56 9.07 -4.95
N ALA A 219 19.31 8.29 -4.18
CA ALA A 219 19.14 6.85 -4.07
C ALA A 219 17.78 6.47 -3.48
N ILE A 220 17.33 7.18 -2.43
CA ILE A 220 15.98 6.99 -1.87
C ILE A 220 14.93 7.32 -2.94
N PHE A 221 15.07 8.44 -3.64
CA PHE A 221 14.14 8.84 -4.70
C PHE A 221 14.02 7.78 -5.79
N ILE A 222 15.16 7.31 -6.32
CA ILE A 222 15.17 6.23 -7.32
C ILE A 222 14.52 4.98 -6.76
N GLN A 223 14.83 4.59 -5.53
CA GLN A 223 14.23 3.40 -4.90
C GLN A 223 12.71 3.54 -4.78
N THR A 224 12.20 4.69 -4.31
CA THR A 224 10.76 4.96 -4.23
C THR A 224 10.11 4.93 -5.61
N SER A 225 10.72 5.54 -6.63
CA SER A 225 10.19 5.51 -8.00
C SER A 225 10.16 4.09 -8.60
N VAL A 226 11.23 3.30 -8.40
CA VAL A 226 11.30 1.92 -8.89
C VAL A 226 10.26 1.04 -8.19
N ILE A 227 10.04 1.22 -6.88
CA ILE A 227 8.97 0.52 -6.15
C ILE A 227 7.61 0.88 -6.73
N ASN A 228 7.35 2.17 -6.98
CA ASN A 228 6.07 2.61 -7.55
C ASN A 228 5.83 2.00 -8.94
N ASP A 229 6.85 1.93 -9.78
CA ASP A 229 6.71 1.31 -11.11
C ASP A 229 6.62 -0.21 -11.04
N ARG A 230 7.32 -0.87 -10.11
CA ARG A 230 7.16 -2.31 -9.84
C ARG A 230 5.77 -2.61 -9.31
N MET A 231 5.24 -1.83 -8.37
CA MET A 231 3.88 -1.96 -7.85
C MET A 231 2.85 -1.85 -8.99
N LYS A 232 3.02 -0.90 -9.93
CA LYS A 232 2.17 -0.82 -11.14
C LYS A 232 2.29 -2.07 -12.02
N LEU A 233 3.48 -2.66 -12.15
CA LEU A 233 3.72 -3.86 -12.95
C LEU A 233 3.15 -5.14 -12.28
N THR A 234 3.37 -5.32 -10.98
CA THR A 234 2.88 -6.47 -10.19
C THR A 234 1.37 -6.45 -10.03
N ASN A 235 0.74 -5.26 -10.04
CA ASN A 235 -0.71 -5.11 -10.13
C ASN A 235 -1.30 -5.60 -11.46
N ASN A 236 -0.50 -5.88 -12.49
CA ASN A 236 -0.99 -6.58 -13.68
C ASN A 236 -0.76 -8.10 -13.58
N ILE A 237 0.17 -8.55 -12.74
CA ILE A 237 0.66 -9.92 -12.72
C ILE A 237 1.08 -10.27 -11.28
N THR A 238 0.14 -10.77 -10.47
CA THR A 238 0.34 -11.64 -9.29
C THR A 238 1.14 -11.15 -8.09
N SER A 239 0.62 -11.46 -6.89
CA SER A 239 1.26 -11.52 -5.56
C SER A 239 1.25 -10.24 -4.68
N GLY A 240 0.36 -10.23 -3.68
CA GLY A 240 0.58 -9.50 -2.41
C GLY A 240 -0.58 -8.67 -1.86
N LEU A 241 -1.46 -8.13 -2.70
CA LEU A 241 -2.64 -7.36 -2.29
C LEU A 241 -3.84 -7.81 -3.12
N LYS A 242 -4.93 -8.20 -2.45
CA LYS A 242 -6.23 -8.69 -2.97
C LYS A 242 -6.16 -9.24 -4.39
N PRO A 243 -5.92 -10.56 -4.59
CA PRO A 243 -5.78 -11.14 -5.92
C PRO A 243 -6.90 -10.66 -6.85
N MET A 244 -6.45 -10.03 -7.93
CA MET A 244 -7.26 -9.27 -8.89
C MET A 244 -8.02 -10.24 -9.78
N SER A 245 -9.08 -10.83 -9.23
CA SER A 245 -10.02 -11.64 -9.98
C SER A 245 -11.21 -10.77 -10.37
N TYR A 246 -10.98 -9.85 -11.30
CA TYR A 246 -12.09 -9.26 -12.06
C TYR A 246 -12.06 -9.71 -13.53
N GLY A 247 -10.93 -10.14 -14.07
CA GLY A 247 -10.79 -10.52 -15.49
C GLY A 247 -11.45 -9.53 -16.45
N ASN A 248 -12.47 -9.98 -17.19
CA ASN A 248 -13.24 -9.18 -18.15
C ASN A 248 -14.35 -8.33 -17.48
N VAL A 249 -14.56 -8.47 -16.19
CA VAL A 249 -15.50 -7.68 -15.38
C VAL A 249 -14.79 -6.41 -14.93
N ASP A 250 -15.51 -5.30 -14.92
CA ASP A 250 -14.97 -4.01 -14.49
C ASP A 250 -15.59 -3.53 -13.18
N ILE A 251 -16.90 -3.77 -13.00
CA ILE A 251 -17.68 -3.42 -11.81
C ILE A 251 -18.50 -4.64 -11.39
N THR A 252 -18.61 -4.85 -10.08
CA THR A 252 -19.44 -5.89 -9.46
C THR A 252 -20.47 -5.25 -8.55
N LEU A 253 -21.74 -5.64 -8.66
CA LEU A 253 -22.79 -5.26 -7.72
C LEU A 253 -23.27 -6.51 -7.00
N SER A 254 -23.25 -6.48 -5.67
CA SER A 254 -23.70 -7.58 -4.81
C SER A 254 -24.24 -7.07 -3.48
N GLY A 255 -24.77 -7.97 -2.66
CA GLY A 255 -25.03 -7.69 -1.27
C GLY A 255 -23.72 -7.45 -0.53
N ASN A 256 -23.78 -6.63 0.51
CA ASN A 256 -22.72 -6.52 1.48
C ASN A 256 -22.81 -7.73 2.42
N TYR A 257 -21.94 -8.70 2.20
CA TYR A 257 -21.86 -9.97 2.95
C TYR A 257 -21.76 -9.81 4.48
N ARG A 258 -21.46 -8.60 4.98
CA ARG A 258 -21.40 -8.31 6.43
C ARG A 258 -22.73 -7.89 7.03
N ASN A 259 -23.65 -7.39 6.22
CA ASN A 259 -24.91 -6.79 6.66
C ASN A 259 -26.13 -7.45 6.01
N THR A 260 -25.92 -8.32 5.04
CA THR A 260 -26.95 -9.03 4.28
C THR A 260 -26.39 -10.42 3.99
N GLU A 261 -27.21 -11.44 4.14
CA GLU A 261 -26.83 -12.76 3.66
C GLU A 261 -26.93 -12.76 2.13
N ASP A 262 -25.91 -13.32 1.46
CA ASP A 262 -25.77 -13.26 0.00
C ASP A 262 -27.02 -13.78 -0.71
N ILE A 263 -27.69 -14.77 -0.11
CA ILE A 263 -28.92 -15.39 -0.60
C ILE A 263 -30.15 -14.46 -0.56
N PHE A 264 -30.22 -13.52 0.38
CA PHE A 264 -31.34 -12.58 0.53
C PHE A 264 -31.16 -11.29 -0.26
N TYR A 265 -29.95 -11.01 -0.74
CA TYR A 265 -29.75 -9.83 -1.58
C TYR A 265 -30.41 -10.01 -2.94
N ASN A 266 -31.33 -9.12 -3.28
CA ASN A 266 -32.09 -9.21 -4.51
C ASN A 266 -31.76 -8.03 -5.44
N ILE A 267 -31.13 -8.36 -6.57
CA ILE A 267 -30.93 -7.43 -7.67
C ILE A 267 -32.17 -7.45 -8.56
N ASN A 268 -33.04 -6.48 -8.34
CA ASN A 268 -34.27 -6.32 -9.10
C ASN A 268 -33.99 -6.16 -10.60
N VAL A 269 -34.81 -6.80 -11.45
CA VAL A 269 -34.71 -6.73 -12.92
C VAL A 269 -34.70 -5.29 -13.44
N SER A 270 -35.42 -4.38 -12.77
CA SER A 270 -35.44 -2.95 -13.13
C SER A 270 -34.07 -2.28 -12.98
N ILE A 271 -33.27 -2.65 -11.96
CA ILE A 271 -31.91 -2.13 -11.77
C ILE A 271 -31.01 -2.65 -12.89
N ILE A 272 -31.09 -3.95 -13.19
CA ILE A 272 -30.32 -4.58 -14.27
C ILE A 272 -30.59 -3.87 -15.60
N GLN A 273 -31.86 -3.57 -15.90
CA GLN A 273 -32.24 -2.85 -17.11
C GLN A 273 -31.75 -1.39 -17.12
N LYS A 274 -31.80 -0.69 -15.99
CA LYS A 274 -31.25 0.68 -15.87
C LYS A 274 -29.75 0.69 -16.13
N ILE A 275 -29.00 -0.25 -15.55
CA ILE A 275 -27.55 -0.37 -15.73
C ILE A 275 -27.22 -0.71 -17.19
N LYS A 276 -27.97 -1.62 -17.84
CA LYS A 276 -27.81 -1.94 -19.26
C LYS A 276 -27.97 -0.72 -20.19
N LYS A 277 -28.77 0.28 -19.80
CA LYS A 277 -29.01 1.51 -20.58
C LYS A 277 -28.00 2.63 -20.31
N LEU A 278 -27.06 2.44 -19.38
CA LEU A 278 -26.06 3.46 -19.08
C LEU A 278 -25.06 3.62 -20.24
N ASN A 279 -24.81 4.87 -20.63
CA ASN A 279 -23.76 5.20 -21.57
C ASN A 279 -22.39 4.77 -21.03
N GLY A 280 -21.66 3.97 -21.80
CA GLY A 280 -20.35 3.42 -21.44
C GLY A 280 -20.39 1.99 -20.87
N VAL A 281 -21.56 1.35 -20.79
CA VAL A 281 -21.68 -0.07 -20.41
C VAL A 281 -21.64 -0.96 -21.65
N LYS A 282 -20.66 -1.87 -21.73
CA LYS A 282 -20.54 -2.87 -22.81
C LYS A 282 -21.41 -4.09 -22.56
N LYS A 283 -21.42 -4.59 -21.32
CA LYS A 283 -22.08 -5.85 -20.97
C LYS A 283 -22.53 -5.86 -19.52
N VAL A 284 -23.66 -6.53 -19.27
CA VAL A 284 -24.21 -6.75 -17.93
C VAL A 284 -24.59 -8.21 -17.81
N GLU A 285 -23.95 -8.92 -16.89
CA GLU A 285 -24.09 -10.36 -16.68
C GLU A 285 -24.55 -10.62 -15.23
N PRO A 286 -25.88 -10.76 -15.00
CA PRO A 286 -26.40 -11.21 -13.71
C PRO A 286 -26.18 -12.71 -13.54
N PHE A 287 -25.97 -13.16 -12.31
CA PHE A 287 -25.79 -14.56 -11.98
C PHE A 287 -26.09 -14.83 -10.50
N PHE A 288 -26.20 -16.11 -10.16
CA PHE A 288 -26.39 -16.57 -8.79
C PHE A 288 -25.05 -16.85 -8.12
N TYR A 289 -24.93 -16.46 -6.86
CA TYR A 289 -23.72 -16.58 -6.08
C TYR A 289 -24.05 -16.97 -4.64
N ASN A 290 -23.57 -18.11 -4.17
CA ASN A 290 -23.93 -18.65 -2.87
C ASN A 290 -22.70 -19.23 -2.16
N GLN A 291 -22.30 -18.60 -1.06
CA GLN A 291 -21.17 -19.03 -0.22
C GLN A 291 -21.60 -19.95 0.93
N ASP A 292 -22.90 -20.03 1.23
CA ASP A 292 -23.48 -20.78 2.34
C ASP A 292 -23.88 -22.19 1.89
N SER A 293 -23.00 -22.86 1.15
CA SER A 293 -23.22 -24.21 0.63
C SER A 293 -22.11 -25.16 1.10
N PHE A 294 -22.41 -26.46 1.15
CA PHE A 294 -21.48 -27.46 1.65
C PHE A 294 -21.31 -28.66 0.72
N LEU A 295 -20.08 -29.13 0.56
CA LEU A 295 -19.73 -30.40 -0.05
C LEU A 295 -19.81 -31.50 1.01
N SER A 296 -20.73 -32.46 0.83
CA SER A 296 -20.89 -33.61 1.74
C SER A 296 -20.01 -34.77 1.29
N ILE A 297 -18.82 -34.90 1.88
CA ILE A 297 -17.83 -35.91 1.50
C ILE A 297 -17.06 -36.40 2.73
N SER A 298 -16.56 -37.64 2.68
CA SER A 298 -15.77 -38.19 3.78
C SER A 298 -14.39 -37.53 3.86
N LYS A 299 -13.88 -37.39 5.09
CA LYS A 299 -12.59 -36.75 5.38
C LYS A 299 -11.42 -37.39 4.63
N GLU A 300 -11.47 -38.69 4.35
CA GLU A 300 -10.41 -39.40 3.64
C GLU A 300 -10.23 -38.89 2.20
N ARG A 301 -11.32 -38.47 1.55
CA ARG A 301 -11.30 -37.93 0.17
C ARG A 301 -10.92 -36.45 0.10
N VAL A 302 -10.94 -35.74 1.23
CA VAL A 302 -10.55 -34.33 1.30
C VAL A 302 -9.05 -34.18 1.43
N SER A 303 -8.48 -33.17 0.77
CA SER A 303 -7.07 -32.84 0.86
C SER A 303 -6.68 -32.38 2.26
N ASP A 304 -5.59 -32.93 2.81
CA ASP A 304 -5.07 -32.54 4.13
C ASP A 304 -4.66 -31.06 4.16
N ASP A 305 -4.26 -30.51 3.01
CA ASP A 305 -3.87 -29.10 2.89
C ASP A 305 -5.08 -28.17 2.97
N LEU A 306 -6.26 -28.57 2.48
CA LEU A 306 -7.50 -27.82 2.72
C LEU A 306 -7.83 -27.78 4.21
N ILE A 307 -7.68 -28.91 4.92
CA ILE A 307 -7.92 -28.97 6.37
C ILE A 307 -6.98 -28.01 7.13
N LYS A 308 -5.71 -27.93 6.73
CA LYS A 308 -4.75 -26.97 7.32
C LYS A 308 -5.18 -25.52 7.06
N GLU A 309 -5.62 -25.18 5.85
CA GLU A 309 -6.07 -23.81 5.53
C GLU A 309 -7.35 -23.43 6.28
N LEU A 310 -8.33 -24.35 6.39
CA LEU A 310 -9.55 -24.14 7.17
C LEU A 310 -9.22 -23.87 8.65
N ARG A 311 -8.30 -24.64 9.25
CA ARG A 311 -7.83 -24.42 10.63
C ARG A 311 -7.12 -23.07 10.80
N ARG A 312 -6.39 -22.62 9.79
CA ARG A 312 -5.63 -21.37 9.83
C ARG A 312 -6.52 -20.12 9.85
N GLN A 313 -7.75 -20.19 9.35
CA GLN A 313 -8.65 -19.03 9.33
C GLN A 313 -9.26 -18.66 10.71
N GLU A 314 -8.93 -19.37 11.80
CA GLU A 314 -9.44 -19.10 13.17
C GLU A 314 -10.97 -18.91 13.25
N GLN A 315 -11.73 -19.44 12.30
CA GLN A 315 -13.19 -19.45 12.41
C GLN A 315 -13.57 -20.48 13.47
N LYS A 316 -13.89 -19.99 14.67
CA LYS A 316 -14.37 -20.71 15.85
C LYS A 316 -15.55 -21.68 15.62
N TYR A 317 -16.11 -21.73 14.42
CA TYR A 317 -17.30 -22.50 14.05
C TYR A 317 -17.01 -23.85 13.37
N TYR A 318 -15.74 -24.20 13.12
CA TYR A 318 -15.40 -25.27 12.18
C TYR A 318 -14.40 -26.31 12.67
N SER A 319 -14.33 -26.54 13.99
CA SER A 319 -13.40 -27.53 14.57
C SER A 319 -13.71 -28.99 14.20
N ASP A 320 -14.93 -29.31 13.76
CA ASP A 320 -15.41 -30.68 13.53
C ASP A 320 -16.00 -30.90 12.12
N TYR A 321 -15.28 -30.53 11.06
CA TYR A 321 -15.64 -30.98 9.71
C TYR A 321 -15.34 -32.47 9.56
N ASP A 322 -16.28 -33.32 9.95
CA ASP A 322 -16.16 -34.76 9.70
C ASP A 322 -16.82 -35.18 8.38
N LYS A 323 -17.81 -34.42 7.86
CA LYS A 323 -18.57 -34.80 6.65
C LYS A 323 -19.03 -33.67 5.72
N GLU A 324 -19.06 -32.42 6.13
CA GLU A 324 -19.50 -31.28 5.31
C GLU A 324 -18.34 -30.29 5.19
N TYR A 325 -18.07 -29.72 4.02
CA TYR A 325 -16.97 -28.77 3.80
C TYR A 325 -17.45 -27.56 3.00
N PRO A 326 -16.88 -26.36 3.14
CA PRO A 326 -17.35 -25.18 2.41
C PRO A 326 -17.34 -25.39 0.90
N LEU A 327 -18.42 -24.95 0.26
CA LEU A 327 -18.62 -25.00 -1.17
C LEU A 327 -19.21 -23.68 -1.66
N LEU A 328 -18.58 -23.05 -2.63
CA LEU A 328 -19.11 -21.88 -3.33
C LEU A 328 -19.89 -22.35 -4.55
N VAL A 329 -21.16 -21.98 -4.60
CA VAL A 329 -22.05 -22.41 -5.67
C VAL A 329 -22.45 -21.21 -6.51
N LYS A 330 -22.33 -21.35 -7.83
CA LYS A 330 -22.68 -20.31 -8.78
C LYS A 330 -23.66 -20.81 -9.82
N GLY A 331 -24.58 -19.97 -10.25
CA GLY A 331 -25.53 -20.27 -11.34
C GLY A 331 -25.32 -19.30 -12.51
N TYR A 332 -24.75 -19.79 -13.61
CA TYR A 332 -24.34 -18.97 -14.75
C TYR A 332 -25.25 -19.09 -15.95
N ASN A 333 -25.50 -17.94 -16.59
CA ASN A 333 -26.10 -17.88 -17.91
C ASN A 333 -25.13 -18.38 -18.99
N GLU A 334 -25.66 -18.63 -20.19
CA GLU A 334 -24.91 -19.15 -21.33
C GLU A 334 -23.68 -18.29 -21.69
N SER A 335 -23.82 -16.97 -21.57
CA SER A 335 -22.74 -16.01 -21.87
C SER A 335 -21.55 -16.17 -20.91
N LEU A 336 -21.81 -16.30 -19.61
CA LEU A 336 -20.78 -16.53 -18.59
C LEU A 336 -20.12 -17.90 -18.77
N LEU A 337 -20.92 -18.95 -19.05
CA LEU A 337 -20.41 -20.30 -19.31
C LEU A 337 -19.47 -20.34 -20.53
N LYS A 338 -19.79 -19.60 -21.60
CA LYS A 338 -18.92 -19.45 -22.77
C LYS A 338 -17.60 -18.75 -22.42
N ASN A 339 -17.64 -17.71 -21.59
CA ASN A 339 -16.45 -16.95 -21.18
C ASN A 339 -15.44 -17.81 -20.40
N ILE A 340 -15.93 -18.76 -19.59
CA ILE A 340 -15.08 -19.60 -18.76
C ILE A 340 -14.64 -20.90 -19.46
N ASN A 341 -15.11 -21.17 -20.67
CA ASN A 341 -14.84 -22.42 -21.41
C ASN A 341 -13.35 -22.72 -21.54
N ARG A 342 -12.52 -21.68 -21.71
CA ARG A 342 -11.05 -21.79 -21.82
C ARG A 342 -10.36 -22.37 -20.58
N PHE A 343 -11.04 -22.41 -19.44
CA PHE A 343 -10.50 -22.93 -18.19
C PHE A 343 -10.91 -24.39 -17.95
N ILE A 344 -11.72 -25.01 -18.80
CA ILE A 344 -12.07 -26.41 -18.64
C ILE A 344 -10.88 -27.27 -19.11
N THR A 345 -10.28 -28.02 -18.21
CA THR A 345 -9.10 -28.87 -18.50
C THR A 345 -9.48 -30.29 -18.88
N LYS A 346 -10.55 -30.80 -18.26
CA LYS A 346 -11.08 -32.15 -18.46
C LYS A 346 -12.59 -32.08 -18.56
N GLY A 347 -13.18 -32.88 -19.44
CA GLY A 347 -14.62 -32.96 -19.62
C GLY A 347 -15.19 -31.86 -20.50
N GLU A 348 -16.48 -31.59 -20.36
CA GLU A 348 -17.23 -30.72 -21.25
C GLU A 348 -17.99 -29.63 -20.50
N ASN A 349 -18.22 -28.51 -21.19
CA ASN A 349 -19.05 -27.41 -20.70
C ASN A 349 -20.53 -27.84 -20.58
N ILE A 350 -21.29 -27.10 -19.78
CA ILE A 350 -22.69 -27.35 -19.42
C ILE A 350 -23.65 -26.36 -20.12
N LEU A 351 -23.34 -25.99 -21.37
CA LEU A 351 -24.12 -25.03 -22.15
C LEU A 351 -25.52 -25.55 -22.49
N GLU A 352 -25.61 -26.85 -22.82
CA GLU A 352 -26.86 -27.51 -23.20
C GLU A 352 -27.32 -28.46 -22.09
N GLU A 353 -28.63 -28.67 -22.02
CA GLU A 353 -29.20 -29.68 -21.14
C GLU A 353 -28.82 -31.06 -21.65
N LYS A 354 -28.19 -31.85 -20.80
CA LYS A 354 -27.90 -33.24 -21.10
C LYS A 354 -28.81 -34.14 -20.25
N PRO A 355 -29.46 -35.14 -20.84
CA PRO A 355 -30.27 -36.09 -20.09
C PRO A 355 -29.39 -36.86 -19.09
N GLY A 356 -29.92 -37.05 -17.88
CA GLY A 356 -29.26 -37.78 -16.79
C GLY A 356 -30.04 -37.66 -15.49
N ASP A 357 -29.78 -38.58 -14.56
CA ASP A 357 -30.45 -38.63 -13.25
C ASP A 357 -29.99 -37.51 -12.30
N CYS A 358 -28.84 -36.89 -12.58
CA CYS A 358 -28.24 -35.82 -11.78
C CYS A 358 -27.98 -34.58 -12.64
N LYS A 359 -28.09 -33.39 -12.04
CA LYS A 359 -27.70 -32.14 -12.69
C LYS A 359 -26.19 -32.11 -12.90
N LYS A 360 -25.75 -31.66 -14.08
CA LYS A 360 -24.34 -31.59 -14.47
C LYS A 360 -23.71 -30.26 -14.05
N VAL A 361 -22.48 -30.31 -13.55
CA VAL A 361 -21.77 -29.13 -13.03
C VAL A 361 -20.32 -29.05 -13.50
N LEU A 362 -19.77 -27.83 -13.48
CA LEU A 362 -18.32 -27.62 -13.55
C LEU A 362 -17.75 -27.52 -12.14
N LEU A 363 -16.67 -28.25 -11.89
CA LEU A 363 -15.99 -28.30 -10.60
C LEU A 363 -14.68 -27.51 -10.65
N VAL A 364 -14.54 -26.55 -9.74
CA VAL A 364 -13.27 -25.92 -9.38
C VAL A 364 -12.74 -26.64 -8.15
N ASN A 365 -11.80 -27.56 -8.37
CA ASN A 365 -11.28 -28.44 -7.33
C ASN A 365 -10.05 -27.87 -6.60
N ASN A 366 -9.78 -26.57 -6.74
CA ASN A 366 -8.56 -25.95 -6.23
C ASN A 366 -8.90 -24.74 -5.35
N ILE A 367 -7.99 -24.36 -4.45
CA ILE A 367 -8.05 -23.15 -3.64
C ILE A 367 -6.70 -22.43 -3.61
N TYR A 368 -6.72 -21.15 -3.23
CA TYR A 368 -5.52 -20.43 -2.86
C TYR A 368 -5.10 -20.79 -1.43
N SER A 369 -3.96 -21.46 -1.27
CA SER A 369 -3.36 -21.70 0.04
C SER A 369 -2.52 -20.50 0.46
N ARG A 370 -2.81 -19.97 1.65
CA ARG A 370 -2.01 -18.89 2.26
C ARG A 370 -0.73 -19.41 2.91
N GLY A 371 -0.64 -20.72 3.18
CA GLY A 371 0.57 -21.38 3.68
C GLY A 371 1.66 -21.51 2.62
N ILE A 372 1.30 -21.99 1.42
CA ILE A 372 2.26 -22.20 0.32
C ILE A 372 2.22 -21.11 -0.76
N HIS A 373 1.33 -20.12 -0.63
CA HIS A 373 1.17 -19.03 -1.59
C HIS A 373 0.90 -19.52 -3.02
N SER A 374 0.03 -20.51 -3.18
CA SER A 374 -0.24 -21.17 -4.47
C SER A 374 -1.72 -21.51 -4.64
N TYR A 375 -2.18 -21.51 -5.89
CA TYR A 375 -3.53 -21.95 -6.30
C TYR A 375 -3.63 -23.46 -6.54
N SER A 376 -2.56 -24.21 -6.27
CA SER A 376 -2.48 -25.65 -6.60
C SER A 376 -3.12 -26.57 -5.57
N THR A 377 -3.49 -26.07 -4.39
CA THR A 377 -4.07 -26.87 -3.31
C THR A 377 -5.43 -27.42 -3.74
N LYS A 378 -5.56 -28.75 -3.79
CA LYS A 378 -6.81 -29.42 -4.16
C LYS A 378 -7.80 -29.44 -2.99
N VAL A 379 -9.10 -29.53 -3.32
CA VAL A 379 -10.19 -29.74 -2.35
C VAL A 379 -10.46 -31.23 -2.18
N ILE A 380 -10.73 -31.94 -3.27
CA ILE A 380 -10.93 -33.39 -3.36
C ILE A 380 -9.66 -34.04 -3.94
N LYS A 381 -9.13 -35.09 -3.29
CA LYS A 381 -7.89 -35.77 -3.68
C LYS A 381 -7.98 -36.37 -5.08
N ASP A 382 -9.00 -37.21 -5.28
CA ASP A 382 -9.25 -37.98 -6.50
C ASP A 382 -10.68 -37.71 -7.00
N VAL A 383 -10.78 -36.83 -8.00
CA VAL A 383 -12.04 -36.50 -8.68
C VAL A 383 -11.86 -36.61 -10.19
N ASN A 384 -12.82 -37.26 -10.84
CA ASN A 384 -12.87 -37.45 -12.28
C ASN A 384 -14.17 -36.91 -12.87
N VAL A 385 -14.16 -36.70 -14.19
CA VAL A 385 -15.38 -36.38 -14.95
C VAL A 385 -16.31 -37.60 -14.89
N GLY A 386 -17.58 -37.36 -14.58
CA GLY A 386 -18.60 -38.39 -14.34
C GLY A 386 -18.79 -38.74 -12.85
N ASP A 387 -17.93 -38.26 -11.95
CA ASP A 387 -18.11 -38.49 -10.51
C ASP A 387 -19.37 -37.79 -10.00
N VAL A 388 -20.11 -38.47 -9.13
CA VAL A 388 -21.28 -37.92 -8.45
C VAL A 388 -20.87 -37.40 -7.07
N LEU A 389 -21.14 -36.12 -6.82
CA LEU A 389 -20.88 -35.43 -5.56
C LEU A 389 -22.20 -35.15 -4.83
N GLU A 390 -22.23 -35.36 -3.53
CA GLU A 390 -23.34 -34.91 -2.68
C GLU A 390 -23.03 -33.50 -2.18
N ILE A 391 -23.93 -32.56 -2.45
CA ILE A 391 -23.84 -31.17 -2.01
C ILE A 391 -25.06 -30.84 -1.17
N LYS A 392 -24.91 -29.85 -0.29
CA LYS A 392 -25.96 -29.33 0.57
C LYS A 392 -26.12 -27.85 0.27
N LEU A 393 -27.30 -27.48 -0.21
CA LEU A 393 -27.63 -26.13 -0.68
C LEU A 393 -28.81 -25.58 0.12
N PRO A 394 -28.83 -24.27 0.42
CA PRO A 394 -30.04 -23.63 0.90
C PRO A 394 -31.05 -23.52 -0.26
N VAL A 395 -32.29 -23.88 0.01
CA VAL A 395 -33.40 -23.82 -0.94
C VAL A 395 -34.57 -23.06 -0.35
N TYR A 396 -35.31 -22.38 -1.23
CA TYR A 396 -36.49 -21.60 -0.90
C TYR A 396 -37.74 -22.33 -1.38
N ARG A 397 -38.46 -22.95 -0.44
CA ARG A 397 -39.76 -23.55 -0.69
C ARG A 397 -40.77 -22.95 0.30
N ASP A 398 -41.92 -22.55 -0.21
CA ASP A 398 -43.03 -22.00 0.58
C ASP A 398 -42.65 -20.79 1.47
N GLY A 399 -41.67 -19.99 1.03
CA GLY A 399 -41.19 -18.81 1.75
C GLY A 399 -40.27 -19.10 2.94
N VAL A 400 -39.85 -20.36 3.13
CA VAL A 400 -38.91 -20.77 4.18
C VAL A 400 -37.61 -21.27 3.55
N GLU A 401 -36.49 -20.82 4.10
CA GLU A 401 -35.17 -21.35 3.75
C GLU A 401 -34.92 -22.66 4.49
N ARG A 402 -34.48 -23.69 3.76
CA ARG A 402 -34.03 -24.95 4.35
C ARG A 402 -32.86 -25.52 3.56
N TYR A 403 -31.99 -26.25 4.25
CA TYR A 403 -30.89 -26.96 3.59
C TYR A 403 -31.39 -28.30 3.04
N GLU A 404 -31.19 -28.51 1.75
CA GLU A 404 -31.47 -29.79 1.08
C GLU A 404 -30.19 -30.38 0.48
N LYS A 405 -30.13 -31.71 0.42
CA LYS A 405 -29.02 -32.44 -0.17
C LYS A 405 -29.35 -32.84 -1.61
N PHE A 406 -28.41 -32.61 -2.50
CA PHE A 406 -28.51 -32.91 -3.92
C PHE A 406 -27.31 -33.72 -4.38
N LYS A 407 -27.54 -34.61 -5.34
CA LYS A 407 -26.48 -35.31 -6.06
C LYS A 407 -26.24 -34.61 -7.39
N VAL A 408 -24.99 -34.29 -7.68
CA VAL A 408 -24.57 -33.60 -8.90
C VAL A 408 -23.45 -34.36 -9.59
N GLU A 409 -23.45 -34.37 -10.91
CA GLU A 409 -22.45 -35.07 -11.73
C GLU A 409 -21.41 -34.07 -12.26
N VAL A 410 -20.13 -34.38 -12.08
CA VAL A 410 -19.03 -33.54 -12.58
C VAL A 410 -18.92 -33.69 -14.09
N SER A 411 -19.36 -32.69 -14.86
CA SER A 411 -19.23 -32.67 -16.32
C SER A 411 -17.86 -32.15 -16.78
N GLY A 412 -17.25 -31.25 -16.00
CA GLY A 412 -15.94 -30.70 -16.33
C GLY A 412 -15.17 -30.24 -15.10
N ILE A 413 -13.84 -30.31 -15.18
CA ILE A 413 -12.92 -29.87 -14.13
C ILE A 413 -12.15 -28.66 -14.61
N MET A 414 -12.22 -27.59 -13.82
CA MET A 414 -11.63 -26.29 -14.12
C MET A 414 -10.13 -26.26 -13.76
N ASP A 415 -9.37 -25.49 -14.53
CA ASP A 415 -7.96 -25.19 -14.30
C ASP A 415 -7.78 -24.34 -13.04
N ASN A 416 -6.67 -24.51 -12.33
CA ASN A 416 -6.40 -23.75 -11.11
C ASN A 416 -6.20 -22.25 -11.36
N THR A 417 -5.86 -21.83 -12.58
CA THR A 417 -5.75 -20.41 -12.97
C THR A 417 -7.11 -19.71 -12.97
N TYR A 418 -8.22 -20.45 -13.05
CA TYR A 418 -9.56 -19.86 -12.89
C TYR A 418 -9.72 -19.18 -11.52
N ILE A 419 -9.12 -19.69 -10.45
CA ILE A 419 -9.23 -19.07 -9.11
C ILE A 419 -8.49 -17.73 -9.06
N ALA A 420 -7.38 -17.64 -9.79
CA ALA A 420 -6.58 -16.43 -9.85
C ALA A 420 -7.14 -15.38 -10.81
N THR A 421 -8.12 -15.74 -11.65
CA THR A 421 -8.56 -14.93 -12.80
C THR A 421 -10.08 -14.91 -12.94
N GLN A 422 -10.60 -14.05 -13.81
CA GLN A 422 -12.05 -13.85 -13.98
C GLN A 422 -12.76 -13.60 -12.65
N ASP A 423 -13.53 -14.55 -12.14
CA ASP A 423 -14.32 -14.41 -10.93
C ASP A 423 -14.18 -15.60 -9.97
N GLY A 424 -13.08 -16.36 -10.05
CA GLY A 424 -12.86 -17.57 -9.26
C GLY A 424 -12.64 -17.37 -7.75
N ASP A 425 -13.04 -16.23 -7.18
CA ASP A 425 -12.99 -15.87 -5.75
C ASP A 425 -11.84 -16.52 -4.95
N PRO A 426 -10.62 -15.98 -5.06
CA PRO A 426 -9.45 -16.49 -4.35
C PRO A 426 -9.52 -16.34 -2.82
N GLU A 427 -10.51 -15.62 -2.27
CA GLU A 427 -10.69 -15.49 -0.83
C GLU A 427 -11.52 -16.66 -0.24
N PHE A 428 -12.36 -17.29 -1.06
CA PHE A 428 -13.16 -18.42 -0.64
C PHE A 428 -12.29 -19.67 -0.39
N THR A 429 -12.40 -20.23 0.82
CA THR A 429 -11.63 -21.41 1.24
C THR A 429 -12.52 -22.64 1.21
N GLY A 430 -12.70 -23.21 0.02
CA GLY A 430 -13.53 -24.39 -0.22
C GLY A 430 -13.62 -24.73 -1.71
N GLY A 431 -14.33 -25.81 -2.06
CA GLY A 431 -14.59 -26.14 -3.47
C GLY A 431 -15.50 -25.12 -4.13
N GLN A 432 -15.49 -25.04 -5.46
CA GLN A 432 -16.52 -24.28 -6.18
C GLN A 432 -17.23 -25.14 -7.22
N ILE A 433 -18.53 -24.97 -7.31
CA ILE A 433 -19.39 -25.65 -8.27
C ILE A 433 -20.16 -24.61 -9.07
N ILE A 434 -20.14 -24.76 -10.40
CA ILE A 434 -20.84 -23.87 -11.31
C ILE A 434 -21.94 -24.68 -11.99
N PHE A 435 -23.17 -24.22 -11.81
CA PHE A 435 -24.38 -24.70 -12.46
C PHE A 435 -24.73 -23.82 -13.65
N ARG A 436 -25.48 -24.41 -14.59
CA ARG A 436 -26.30 -23.64 -15.53
C ARG A 436 -27.41 -22.94 -14.76
N GLU A 437 -27.73 -21.72 -15.18
CA GLU A 437 -28.69 -20.86 -14.50
C GLU A 437 -30.03 -21.55 -14.22
N ASN A 438 -30.59 -22.23 -15.24
CA ASN A 438 -31.88 -22.91 -15.12
C ASN A 438 -31.84 -24.05 -14.08
N ASP A 439 -30.76 -24.83 -14.04
CA ASP A 439 -30.60 -25.91 -13.08
C ASP A 439 -30.46 -25.37 -11.65
N TYR A 440 -29.72 -24.27 -11.47
CA TYR A 440 -29.63 -23.60 -10.17
C TYR A 440 -30.99 -23.12 -9.69
N ARG A 441 -31.78 -22.47 -10.57
CA ARG A 441 -33.14 -21.99 -10.24
C ARG A 441 -34.07 -23.13 -9.86
N GLU A 442 -34.03 -24.23 -10.60
CA GLU A 442 -34.87 -25.41 -10.35
C GLU A 442 -34.54 -26.06 -8.99
N LEU A 443 -33.24 -26.19 -8.67
CA LEU A 443 -32.81 -26.80 -7.40
C LEU A 443 -33.10 -25.91 -6.19
N THR A 444 -32.86 -24.60 -6.31
CA THR A 444 -32.90 -23.68 -5.16
C THR A 444 -34.23 -22.96 -4.99
N GLY A 445 -35.06 -22.88 -6.04
CA GLY A 445 -36.26 -22.04 -6.06
C GLY A 445 -35.98 -20.53 -6.12
N GLN A 446 -34.71 -20.12 -6.19
CA GLN A 446 -34.32 -18.71 -6.15
C GLN A 446 -34.65 -18.01 -7.49
N GLN A 447 -35.55 -17.03 -7.44
CA GLN A 447 -36.03 -16.33 -8.65
C GLN A 447 -35.17 -15.11 -9.03
N ASN A 448 -34.49 -14.49 -8.08
CA ASN A 448 -33.77 -13.24 -8.32
C ASN A 448 -32.27 -13.41 -8.16
N TYR A 449 -31.52 -12.73 -9.03
CA TYR A 449 -30.08 -12.70 -8.96
C TYR A 449 -29.61 -11.91 -7.75
N ASN A 450 -28.48 -12.32 -7.18
CA ASN A 450 -27.86 -11.66 -6.04
C ASN A 450 -26.46 -11.12 -6.35
N LYS A 451 -25.96 -11.33 -7.57
CA LYS A 451 -24.69 -10.78 -8.04
C LYS A 451 -24.78 -10.37 -9.50
N LEU A 452 -24.06 -9.29 -9.83
CA LEU A 452 -24.08 -8.67 -11.15
C LEU A 452 -22.68 -8.26 -11.56
N PHE A 453 -22.27 -8.67 -12.75
CA PHE A 453 -21.05 -8.20 -13.40
C PHE A 453 -21.37 -7.16 -14.46
N VAL A 454 -20.57 -6.11 -14.52
CA VAL A 454 -20.68 -5.04 -15.50
C VAL A 454 -19.31 -4.81 -16.14
N ALA A 455 -19.26 -4.92 -17.46
CA ALA A 455 -18.12 -4.57 -18.28
C ALA A 455 -18.36 -3.19 -18.93
N VAL A 456 -17.34 -2.35 -18.97
CA VAL A 456 -17.43 -0.94 -19.37
C VAL A 456 -16.50 -0.60 -20.52
N GLU A 457 -16.82 0.48 -21.21
CA GLU A 457 -15.94 1.07 -22.21
C GLU A 457 -14.69 1.68 -21.59
N ASP A 458 -13.60 1.62 -22.35
CA ASP A 458 -12.31 2.13 -21.91
C ASP A 458 -12.42 3.63 -21.63
N GLY A 459 -11.97 4.06 -20.44
CA GLY A 459 -12.09 5.44 -19.98
C GLY A 459 -13.44 5.83 -19.35
N LYS A 460 -14.46 4.94 -19.37
CA LYS A 460 -15.79 5.23 -18.76
C LYS A 460 -15.99 4.63 -17.36
N LEU A 461 -15.08 3.78 -16.89
CA LEU A 461 -15.16 3.07 -15.60
C LEU A 461 -15.65 3.93 -14.42
N LYS A 462 -14.95 5.02 -14.11
CA LYS A 462 -15.28 5.88 -12.97
C LYS A 462 -16.67 6.51 -13.09
N SER A 463 -17.03 6.95 -14.29
CA SER A 463 -18.33 7.60 -14.52
C SER A 463 -19.50 6.61 -14.42
N VAL A 464 -19.30 5.38 -14.90
CA VAL A 464 -20.32 4.32 -14.80
C VAL A 464 -20.48 3.88 -13.35
N GLU A 465 -19.37 3.66 -12.63
CA GLU A 465 -19.39 3.26 -11.22
C GLU A 465 -20.09 4.29 -10.34
N GLU A 466 -19.77 5.58 -10.47
CA GLU A 466 -20.44 6.65 -9.70
C GLU A 466 -21.96 6.68 -9.95
N LYS A 467 -22.39 6.41 -11.20
CA LYS A 467 -23.83 6.31 -11.52
C LYS A 467 -24.47 5.07 -10.90
N ILE A 468 -23.78 3.93 -10.90
CA ILE A 468 -24.26 2.71 -10.25
C ILE A 468 -24.35 2.92 -8.73
N GLU A 469 -23.32 3.48 -8.10
CA GLU A 469 -23.30 3.84 -6.67
C GLU A 469 -24.48 4.75 -6.31
N GLN A 470 -24.79 5.76 -7.14
CA GLN A 470 -25.96 6.62 -6.93
C GLN A 470 -27.29 5.88 -7.07
N MET A 471 -27.42 4.96 -8.03
CA MET A 471 -28.64 4.18 -8.25
C MET A 471 -28.94 3.22 -7.09
N VAL A 472 -27.91 2.66 -6.48
CA VAL A 472 -28.07 1.67 -5.39
C VAL A 472 -27.98 2.29 -4.00
N LYS A 473 -27.81 3.61 -3.90
CA LYS A 473 -27.65 4.34 -2.64
C LYS A 473 -28.84 4.14 -1.68
N ASP A 474 -30.05 4.06 -2.23
CA ASP A 474 -31.28 3.88 -1.46
C ASP A 474 -31.59 2.40 -1.16
N TYR A 475 -30.82 1.47 -1.74
CA TYR A 475 -30.95 0.04 -1.49
C TYR A 475 -30.02 -0.37 -0.35
N SER A 476 -30.61 -0.60 0.83
CA SER A 476 -29.90 -1.08 2.02
C SER A 476 -29.00 -2.27 1.68
N PHE A 477 -27.74 -2.20 2.14
CA PHE A 477 -26.75 -3.27 2.03
C PHE A 477 -26.27 -3.62 0.61
N SER A 478 -26.46 -2.72 -0.38
CA SER A 478 -25.80 -2.87 -1.68
C SER A 478 -24.31 -2.55 -1.59
N SER A 479 -23.47 -3.35 -2.25
CA SER A 479 -22.03 -3.15 -2.38
C SER A 479 -21.66 -3.07 -3.86
N VAL A 480 -21.03 -1.95 -4.24
CA VAL A 480 -20.46 -1.74 -5.58
C VAL A 480 -18.95 -1.92 -5.46
N GLY A 481 -18.46 -3.04 -5.98
CA GLY A 481 -17.04 -3.34 -6.08
C GLY A 481 -16.52 -3.27 -7.51
N GLY A 482 -15.24 -3.54 -7.71
CA GLY A 482 -14.66 -3.61 -9.06
C GLY A 482 -13.20 -3.18 -9.15
N LYS A 483 -12.72 -3.02 -10.38
CA LYS A 483 -11.34 -2.61 -10.68
C LYS A 483 -10.98 -1.26 -10.06
N ASN A 484 -11.94 -0.38 -9.80
CA ASN A 484 -11.69 0.95 -9.25
C ASN A 484 -11.65 1.01 -7.71
N GLU A 485 -12.33 0.10 -7.00
CA GLU A 485 -12.13 -0.05 -5.54
C GLU A 485 -10.66 -0.35 -5.26
N ASN A 486 -10.04 -1.22 -6.07
CA ASN A 486 -8.62 -1.48 -5.97
C ASN A 486 -7.78 -0.23 -6.28
N LYS A 487 -8.22 0.68 -7.17
CA LYS A 487 -7.58 2.00 -7.32
C LYS A 487 -7.75 2.89 -6.09
N LYS A 488 -8.87 2.80 -5.36
CA LYS A 488 -9.06 3.47 -4.05
C LYS A 488 -8.11 2.89 -2.99
N TYR A 489 -7.85 1.58 -2.98
CA TYR A 489 -6.80 0.98 -2.14
C TYR A 489 -5.38 1.35 -2.60
N ILE A 490 -5.13 1.43 -3.92
CA ILE A 490 -3.88 1.90 -4.54
C ILE A 490 -3.72 3.41 -4.39
N ALA A 491 -4.75 4.18 -4.01
CA ALA A 491 -4.63 5.57 -3.61
C ALA A 491 -3.78 5.76 -2.33
N ARG A 492 -3.28 4.66 -1.73
CA ARG A 492 -2.06 4.63 -0.90
C ARG A 492 -0.79 5.16 -1.60
N THR A 493 -0.80 5.29 -2.93
CA THR A 493 0.16 6.12 -3.69
C THR A 493 0.21 7.57 -3.22
N SER A 494 -0.74 8.02 -2.43
CA SER A 494 -0.76 9.36 -1.86
C SER A 494 0.30 9.59 -0.77
N GLU A 495 0.60 8.60 0.09
CA GLU A 495 1.73 8.70 1.04
C GLU A 495 3.06 8.67 0.28
N GLU A 496 3.20 7.79 -0.72
CA GLU A 496 4.40 7.71 -1.56
C GLU A 496 4.62 8.99 -2.39
N LYS A 497 3.53 9.63 -2.85
CA LYS A 497 3.59 10.95 -3.53
C LYS A 497 4.03 12.05 -2.58
N LEU A 498 3.57 12.04 -1.33
CA LEU A 498 4.07 12.96 -0.30
C LEU A 498 5.56 12.75 -0.05
N ASP A 499 6.02 11.49 0.05
CA ASP A 499 7.43 11.16 0.21
C ASP A 499 8.28 11.69 -0.95
N ILE A 500 7.81 11.56 -2.20
CA ILE A 500 8.47 12.11 -3.38
C ILE A 500 8.57 13.64 -3.30
N ILE A 501 7.50 14.32 -2.87
CA ILE A 501 7.50 15.78 -2.70
C ILE A 501 8.52 16.20 -1.63
N TYR A 502 8.58 15.50 -0.49
CA TYR A 502 9.56 15.78 0.56
C TYR A 502 11.00 15.54 0.10
N GLN A 503 11.25 14.46 -0.64
CA GLN A 503 12.57 14.16 -1.21
C GLN A 503 13.01 15.24 -2.20
N PHE A 504 12.10 15.69 -3.07
CA PHE A 504 12.38 16.79 -4.00
C PHE A 504 12.75 18.08 -3.26
N LEU A 505 12.00 18.44 -2.23
CA LEU A 505 12.28 19.61 -1.39
C LEU A 505 13.66 19.50 -0.70
N MET A 506 14.04 18.31 -0.25
CA MET A 506 15.37 18.03 0.30
C MET A 506 16.50 18.17 -0.74
N ILE A 507 16.28 17.69 -1.97
CA ILE A 507 17.23 17.86 -3.08
C ILE A 507 17.44 19.34 -3.38
N LEU A 508 16.36 20.15 -3.34
CA LEU A 508 16.43 21.58 -3.55
C LEU A 508 17.27 22.27 -2.46
N ILE A 509 17.05 21.94 -1.18
CA ILE A 509 17.84 22.46 -0.05
C ILE A 509 19.34 22.10 -0.21
N LEU A 510 19.63 20.84 -0.58
CA LEU A 510 21.01 20.39 -0.81
C LEU A 510 21.68 21.12 -1.98
N SER A 511 20.91 21.38 -3.05
CA SER A 511 21.39 22.12 -4.23
C SER A 511 21.75 23.57 -3.87
N ILE A 512 20.91 24.24 -3.08
CA ILE A 512 21.20 25.59 -2.56
C ILE A 512 22.47 25.58 -1.70
N ASN A 513 22.68 24.54 -0.89
CA ASN A 513 23.89 24.41 -0.07
C ASN A 513 25.15 24.29 -0.94
N ILE A 514 25.11 23.50 -2.02
CA ILE A 514 26.22 23.39 -2.98
C ILE A 514 26.48 24.72 -3.67
N ILE A 515 25.44 25.40 -4.14
CA ILE A 515 25.56 26.72 -4.78
C ILE A 515 26.22 27.70 -3.82
N THR A 516 25.84 27.70 -2.54
CA THR A 516 26.44 28.54 -1.51
C THR A 516 27.92 28.23 -1.28
N ILE A 517 28.30 26.94 -1.27
CA ILE A 517 29.71 26.52 -1.19
C ILE A 517 30.49 27.04 -2.39
N VAL A 518 29.96 26.87 -3.60
CA VAL A 518 30.59 27.30 -4.85
C VAL A 518 30.74 28.82 -4.91
N LEU A 519 29.68 29.58 -4.63
CA LEU A 519 29.68 31.05 -4.61
C LEU A 519 30.67 31.62 -3.59
N LYS A 520 30.68 31.11 -2.36
CA LYS A 520 31.64 31.57 -1.34
C LYS A 520 33.09 31.32 -1.76
N LEU A 521 33.37 30.23 -2.47
CA LEU A 521 34.71 29.90 -2.94
C LEU A 521 35.14 30.73 -4.17
N ILE A 522 34.19 31.25 -4.95
CA ILE A 522 34.42 32.15 -6.09
C ILE A 522 34.64 33.60 -5.62
N ILE A 523 33.89 34.08 -4.63
CA ILE A 523 34.03 35.46 -4.09
C ILE A 523 35.38 35.63 -3.33
N LEU A 524 35.99 34.53 -2.90
CA LEU A 524 37.31 34.48 -2.24
C LEU A 524 38.49 34.35 -3.24
N LEU A 525 38.22 34.29 -4.54
CA LEU A 525 39.20 34.37 -5.64
C LEU A 525 39.18 35.80 -6.20
#